data_AF-A0AAD7ZDI4-F1
#
_entry.id   AF-A0AAD7ZDI4-F1
#
_cell.length_a   1.000
_cell.length_b   1.000
_cell.length_c   1.000
_cell.angle_alpha   90.00
_cell.angle_beta   90.00
_cell.angle_gamma   90.00
#
_symmetry.space_group_name_H-M   'P 1'
#
loop_
_entity.id
_entity.type
_entity.pdbx_description
1 polymer ?
#
loop_
_entity_poly.entity_id
_entity_poly.type
_entity_poly.pdbx_seq_one_letter_code
_entity_poly.pdbx_strand_id
1 'polypeptide(L)'
;AFVHVSTAYCHCDETVLEERSYPPPTDPNNILQMVEWMDEDILDSITPRLIGNLPNTYAYSKNLTENLVMSYSGKFPIVIARPSIVTGIWKDPLPGWVENLNGPTGLLVGAGKGVIRSMHCKADYLADVMPCDIAINAIIILAWKTVKDLPSGRITPTKPYICNLTESGDNPISWGSILDRGRKHLYENPLSDAIWFPDGSIKSSWFLHTLCVVFFHFLPAYLIDFLVTLCGKKPFMVRIQRRIQGGLDVLQYYTTKEWIFRNDNLKALPGMMQEKDRETFYTDIKLVDWDEYIKHFVLGTRHYVLKEDPATLPKARRHMRRLYWVDRTFSLLFYCFVLWTVLSWSENIVAISRNTFSVVPQGRPHSMLPNRGFLHIFYIVLGITRKFVC
;
A
#
# COMPACT_ATOMS: atom_id res chain seq x y z
N ALA A 1 -17.12 -28.33 6.60
CA ALA A 1 -17.79 -27.01 6.56
C ALA A 1 -17.56 -26.37 5.19
N PHE A 2 -18.44 -25.47 4.77
CA PHE A 2 -18.19 -24.56 3.65
C PHE A 2 -17.57 -23.28 4.21
N VAL A 3 -16.28 -23.06 3.95
CA VAL A 3 -15.58 -21.85 4.40
C VAL A 3 -15.51 -20.87 3.24
N HIS A 4 -16.22 -19.75 3.35
CA HIS A 4 -16.12 -18.66 2.40
C HIS A 4 -15.02 -17.70 2.84
N VAL A 5 -13.98 -17.54 2.01
CA VAL A 5 -12.93 -16.55 2.24
C VAL A 5 -13.33 -15.24 1.56
N SER A 6 -13.71 -14.27 2.38
CA SER A 6 -14.05 -12.91 1.99
C SER A 6 -12.83 -11.98 2.17
N THR A 7 -13.02 -10.76 2.66
CA THR A 7 -11.97 -9.84 3.10
C THR A 7 -12.55 -8.89 4.14
N ALA A 8 -11.72 -8.42 5.08
CA ALA A 8 -12.12 -7.38 6.03
C ALA A 8 -12.48 -6.06 5.31
N TYR A 9 -12.03 -5.87 4.07
CA TYR A 9 -12.32 -4.69 3.27
C TYR A 9 -13.54 -4.85 2.33
N CYS A 10 -14.50 -5.71 2.66
CA CYS A 10 -15.71 -5.88 1.85
C CYS A 10 -16.80 -4.85 2.20
N HIS A 11 -16.81 -4.31 3.42
CA HIS A 11 -17.72 -3.26 3.87
C HIS A 11 -16.95 -1.99 4.24
N CYS A 12 -16.21 -1.40 3.29
CA CYS A 12 -15.29 -0.28 3.56
C CYS A 12 -15.97 1.01 4.06
N ASP A 13 -17.29 1.14 3.91
CA ASP A 13 -18.08 2.26 4.41
C ASP A 13 -18.33 2.17 5.94
N GLU A 14 -18.08 1.01 6.54
CA GLU A 14 -18.18 0.79 7.98
C GLU A 14 -16.87 1.19 8.67
N THR A 15 -16.90 2.22 9.51
CA THR A 15 -15.73 2.61 10.32
C THR A 15 -15.32 1.49 11.29
N VAL A 16 -16.31 0.78 11.82
CA VAL A 16 -16.12 -0.38 12.70
C VAL A 16 -16.77 -1.60 12.05
N LEU A 17 -15.94 -2.53 11.59
CA LEU A 17 -16.43 -3.79 11.04
C LEU A 17 -16.60 -4.82 12.16
N GLU A 18 -17.86 -5.16 12.40
CA GLU A 18 -18.29 -6.14 13.38
C GLU A 18 -18.34 -7.55 12.76
N GLU A 19 -18.27 -8.59 13.59
CA GLU A 19 -18.35 -9.99 13.18
C GLU A 19 -19.81 -10.45 12.95
N ARG A 20 -20.49 -9.72 12.07
CA ARG A 20 -21.89 -9.94 11.67
C ARG A 20 -22.08 -9.81 10.16
N SER A 21 -23.25 -10.23 9.71
CA SER A 21 -23.71 -10.00 8.34
C SER A 21 -24.15 -8.55 8.16
N TYR A 22 -23.96 -8.05 6.94
CA TYR A 22 -24.38 -6.72 6.50
C TYR A 22 -25.26 -6.87 5.26
N PRO A 23 -26.20 -5.93 5.02
CA PRO A 23 -26.97 -5.93 3.79
C PRO A 23 -26.05 -5.66 2.59
N PRO A 24 -26.29 -6.32 1.44
CA PRO A 24 -25.50 -6.08 0.25
C PRO A 24 -25.88 -4.73 -0.38
N PRO A 25 -24.99 -4.09 -1.16
CA PRO A 25 -25.29 -2.85 -1.87
C PRO A 25 -26.38 -3.04 -2.93
N THR A 26 -26.54 -4.26 -3.46
CA THR A 26 -27.55 -4.64 -4.45
C THR A 26 -27.82 -6.14 -4.33
N ASP A 27 -28.95 -6.64 -4.83
CA ASP A 27 -29.20 -8.08 -4.92
C ASP A 27 -28.14 -8.76 -5.81
N PRO A 28 -27.36 -9.73 -5.31
CA PRO A 28 -26.35 -10.44 -6.09
C PRO A 28 -26.90 -11.12 -7.34
N ASN A 29 -28.16 -11.60 -7.32
CA ASN A 29 -28.76 -12.29 -8.47
C ASN A 29 -29.03 -11.32 -9.63
N ASN A 30 -29.40 -10.08 -9.33
CA ASN A 30 -29.61 -9.05 -10.35
C ASN A 30 -28.27 -8.71 -11.03
N ILE A 31 -27.18 -8.64 -10.26
CA ILE A 31 -25.84 -8.39 -10.79
C ILE A 31 -25.36 -9.54 -11.66
N LEU A 32 -25.59 -10.80 -11.23
CA LEU A 32 -25.26 -11.97 -12.03
C LEU A 32 -25.98 -11.96 -13.38
N GLN A 33 -27.30 -11.74 -13.38
CA GLN A 33 -28.07 -11.62 -14.62
C GLN A 33 -27.49 -10.51 -15.48
N MET A 34 -27.31 -9.31 -14.92
CA MET A 34 -26.76 -8.14 -15.62
C MET A 34 -25.43 -8.44 -16.32
N VAL A 35 -24.50 -9.10 -15.65
CA VAL A 35 -23.20 -9.46 -16.23
C VAL A 35 -23.31 -10.55 -17.31
N GLU A 36 -24.31 -11.44 -17.22
CA GLU A 36 -24.52 -12.50 -18.21
C GLU A 36 -25.07 -12.00 -19.55
N TRP A 37 -25.90 -10.95 -19.57
CA TRP A 37 -26.56 -10.49 -20.80
C TRP A 37 -26.04 -9.16 -21.36
N MET A 38 -25.33 -8.35 -20.57
CA MET A 38 -24.84 -7.05 -21.03
C MET A 38 -23.49 -7.17 -21.75
N ASP A 39 -23.31 -6.36 -22.78
CA ASP A 39 -22.01 -6.18 -23.43
C ASP A 39 -20.99 -5.54 -22.49
N GLU A 40 -19.72 -5.94 -22.61
CA GLU A 40 -18.61 -5.46 -21.76
C GLU A 40 -18.49 -3.93 -21.74
N ASP A 41 -18.61 -3.26 -22.90
CA ASP A 41 -18.53 -1.80 -22.99
C ASP A 41 -19.63 -1.10 -22.17
N ILE A 42 -20.83 -1.69 -22.13
CA ILE A 42 -21.94 -1.14 -21.36
C ILE A 42 -21.70 -1.42 -19.87
N LEU A 43 -21.24 -2.63 -19.50
CA LEU A 43 -20.87 -2.97 -18.12
C LEU A 43 -19.80 -2.02 -17.59
N ASP A 44 -18.75 -1.74 -18.36
CA ASP A 44 -17.68 -0.82 -17.97
C ASP A 44 -18.21 0.60 -17.74
N SER A 45 -19.19 1.04 -18.56
CA SER A 45 -19.81 2.36 -18.41
C SER A 45 -20.64 2.50 -17.13
N ILE A 46 -21.29 1.43 -16.66
CA ILE A 46 -22.14 1.44 -15.46
C ILE A 46 -21.41 1.03 -14.18
N THR A 47 -20.27 0.34 -14.30
CA THR A 47 -19.47 -0.19 -13.19
C THR A 47 -19.17 0.85 -12.11
N PRO A 48 -18.75 2.10 -12.41
CA PRO A 48 -18.50 3.11 -11.38
C PRO A 48 -19.73 3.40 -10.51
N ARG A 49 -20.93 3.35 -11.11
CA ARG A 49 -22.19 3.61 -10.40
C ARG A 49 -22.62 2.42 -9.55
N LEU A 50 -22.30 1.20 -9.97
CA LEU A 50 -22.59 -0.04 -9.25
C LEU A 50 -21.71 -0.19 -8.00
N ILE A 51 -20.40 0.06 -8.14
CA ILE A 51 -19.43 -0.06 -7.04
C ILE A 51 -19.69 1.01 -5.97
N GLY A 52 -20.15 2.21 -6.35
CA GLY A 52 -20.43 3.30 -5.42
C GLY A 52 -19.17 3.77 -4.70
N ASN A 53 -19.19 3.72 -3.36
CA ASN A 53 -18.09 4.20 -2.50
C ASN A 53 -16.98 3.16 -2.27
N LEU A 54 -17.17 1.93 -2.73
CA LEU A 54 -16.19 0.87 -2.56
C LEU A 54 -14.97 1.12 -3.44
N PRO A 55 -13.77 0.71 -2.99
CA PRO A 55 -12.52 1.08 -3.66
C PRO A 55 -12.31 0.44 -5.03
N ASN A 56 -12.95 -0.71 -5.28
CA ASN A 56 -12.75 -1.50 -6.48
C ASN A 56 -13.83 -2.59 -6.62
N THR A 57 -13.87 -3.21 -7.80
CA THR A 57 -14.74 -4.36 -8.12
C THR A 57 -14.49 -5.55 -7.20
N TYR A 58 -13.25 -5.73 -6.70
CA TYR A 58 -12.92 -6.81 -5.77
C TYR A 58 -13.69 -6.68 -4.45
N ALA A 59 -13.63 -5.52 -3.79
CA ALA A 59 -14.37 -5.26 -2.56
C ALA A 59 -15.89 -5.40 -2.77
N TYR A 60 -16.40 -4.87 -3.89
CA TYR A 60 -17.81 -5.00 -4.29
C TYR A 60 -18.24 -6.46 -4.47
N SER A 61 -17.45 -7.26 -5.18
CA SER A 61 -17.75 -8.66 -5.40
C SER A 61 -17.75 -9.47 -4.10
N LYS A 62 -16.79 -9.21 -3.19
CA LYS A 62 -16.73 -9.86 -1.88
C LYS A 62 -17.95 -9.50 -1.03
N ASN A 63 -18.37 -8.24 -1.06
CA ASN A 63 -19.57 -7.76 -0.38
C ASN A 63 -20.83 -8.51 -0.85
N LEU A 64 -21.08 -8.54 -2.15
CA LEU A 64 -22.21 -9.27 -2.74
C LEU A 64 -22.15 -10.77 -2.42
N THR A 65 -20.97 -11.36 -2.52
CA THR A 65 -20.79 -12.80 -2.33
C THR A 65 -21.08 -13.23 -0.90
N GLU A 66 -20.77 -12.41 0.11
CA GLU A 66 -21.15 -12.72 1.49
C GLU A 66 -22.67 -12.89 1.61
N ASN A 67 -23.45 -11.99 1.02
CA ASN A 67 -24.91 -12.11 1.07
C ASN A 67 -25.41 -13.35 0.34
N LEU A 68 -24.87 -13.63 -0.85
CA LEU A 68 -25.20 -14.82 -1.61
C LEU A 68 -24.87 -16.10 -0.83
N VAL A 69 -23.71 -16.18 -0.18
CA VAL A 69 -23.33 -17.33 0.66
C VAL A 69 -24.28 -17.44 1.86
N MET A 70 -24.62 -16.31 2.50
CA MET A 70 -25.56 -16.29 3.63
C MET A 70 -26.96 -16.76 3.24
N SER A 71 -27.41 -16.60 1.99
CA SER A 71 -28.70 -17.13 1.52
C SER A 71 -28.76 -18.65 1.49
N TYR A 72 -27.62 -19.34 1.58
CA TYR A 72 -27.52 -20.79 1.75
C TYR A 72 -27.33 -21.22 3.21
N SER A 73 -27.44 -20.28 4.15
CA SER A 73 -27.55 -20.63 5.58
C SER A 73 -28.77 -21.55 5.79
N GLY A 74 -28.58 -22.63 6.54
CA GLY A 74 -29.59 -23.68 6.68
C GLY A 74 -29.47 -24.84 5.67
N LYS A 75 -28.74 -24.66 4.56
CA LYS A 75 -28.42 -25.75 3.61
C LYS A 75 -27.00 -26.30 3.81
N PHE A 76 -26.04 -25.43 4.13
CA PHE A 76 -24.66 -25.83 4.39
C PHE A 76 -24.15 -25.33 5.75
N PRO A 77 -23.21 -26.05 6.39
CA PRO A 77 -22.48 -25.56 7.55
C PRO A 77 -21.46 -24.50 7.12
N ILE A 78 -21.90 -23.24 7.10
CA ILE A 78 -21.17 -22.09 6.54
C ILE A 78 -20.42 -21.32 7.63
N VAL A 79 -19.21 -20.90 7.29
CA VAL A 79 -18.43 -19.88 7.98
C VAL A 79 -17.83 -18.89 6.99
N ILE A 80 -17.81 -17.61 7.34
CA ILE A 80 -17.17 -16.54 6.56
C ILE A 80 -15.91 -16.10 7.28
N ALA A 81 -14.77 -16.22 6.61
CA ALA A 81 -13.48 -15.72 7.08
C ALA A 81 -13.12 -14.44 6.32
N ARG A 82 -12.84 -13.34 7.03
CA ARG A 82 -12.53 -12.03 6.46
C ARG A 82 -11.09 -11.63 6.78
N PRO A 83 -10.09 -12.07 6.00
CA PRO A 83 -8.72 -11.61 6.18
C PRO A 83 -8.54 -10.14 5.80
N SER A 84 -7.66 -9.46 6.54
CA SER A 84 -7.12 -8.15 6.15
C SER A 84 -6.07 -8.31 5.04
N ILE A 85 -5.04 -7.45 4.99
CA ILE A 85 -4.04 -7.48 3.93
C ILE A 85 -3.14 -8.70 4.13
N VAL A 86 -3.41 -9.76 3.38
CA VAL A 86 -2.60 -10.97 3.41
C VAL A 86 -1.25 -10.71 2.75
N THR A 87 -0.17 -11.05 3.46
CA THR A 87 1.21 -10.90 2.98
C THR A 87 1.91 -12.26 2.94
N GLY A 88 3.25 -12.30 3.00
CA GLY A 88 3.99 -13.55 2.90
C GLY A 88 3.71 -14.53 4.05
N ILE A 89 4.26 -15.74 3.92
CA ILE A 89 4.27 -16.71 5.02
C ILE A 89 5.23 -16.24 6.12
N TRP A 90 4.82 -16.32 7.38
CA TRP A 90 5.69 -16.05 8.51
C TRP A 90 6.61 -17.24 8.82
N LYS A 91 6.05 -18.44 9.03
CA LYS A 91 6.79 -19.61 9.52
C LYS A 91 6.63 -20.88 8.68
N ASP A 92 5.41 -21.36 8.46
CA ASP A 92 5.17 -22.66 7.80
C ASP A 92 4.40 -22.51 6.48
N PRO A 93 4.72 -23.27 5.42
CA PRO A 93 5.87 -24.17 5.26
C PRO A 93 7.17 -23.48 4.82
N LEU A 94 7.08 -22.24 4.30
CA LEU A 94 8.17 -21.55 3.63
C LEU A 94 8.23 -20.08 4.05
N PRO A 95 9.03 -19.69 5.07
CA PRO A 95 9.14 -18.31 5.51
C PRO A 95 9.45 -17.32 4.37
N GLY A 96 8.70 -16.23 4.32
CA GLY A 96 8.81 -15.19 3.31
C GLY A 96 8.19 -15.53 1.96
N TRP A 97 7.65 -16.73 1.76
CA TRP A 97 7.01 -17.09 0.50
C TRP A 97 5.80 -16.20 0.20
N VAL A 98 5.73 -15.74 -1.05
CA VAL A 98 4.63 -14.96 -1.60
C VAL A 98 4.54 -15.24 -3.10
N GLU A 99 3.33 -15.31 -3.63
CA GLU A 99 3.07 -15.83 -4.97
C GLU A 99 3.38 -14.84 -6.09
N ASN A 100 3.03 -13.55 -5.91
CA ASN A 100 2.96 -12.60 -7.02
C ASN A 100 3.27 -11.15 -6.59
N LEU A 101 3.24 -10.24 -7.56
CA LEU A 101 3.48 -8.81 -7.40
C LEU A 101 2.25 -8.01 -6.93
N ASN A 102 1.19 -8.66 -6.42
CA ASN A 102 -0.01 -7.95 -6.00
C ASN A 102 0.23 -7.22 -4.67
N GLY A 103 -0.44 -6.06 -4.53
CA GLY A 103 -0.47 -5.30 -3.28
C GLY A 103 0.93 -4.95 -2.73
N PRO A 104 1.24 -5.31 -1.45
CA PRO A 104 2.50 -4.97 -0.81
C PRO A 104 3.76 -5.47 -1.53
N THR A 105 3.72 -6.63 -2.19
CA THR A 105 4.88 -7.17 -2.91
C THR A 105 5.26 -6.29 -4.10
N GLY A 106 4.26 -5.85 -4.88
CA GLY A 106 4.48 -4.94 -6.01
C GLY A 106 5.04 -3.60 -5.58
N LEU A 107 4.53 -3.06 -4.47
CA LEU A 107 5.05 -1.83 -3.87
C LEU A 107 6.51 -2.00 -3.45
N LEU A 108 6.84 -3.11 -2.76
CA LEU A 108 8.21 -3.43 -2.33
C LEU A 108 9.16 -3.52 -3.54
N VAL A 109 8.76 -4.19 -4.62
CA VAL A 109 9.58 -4.32 -5.84
C VAL A 109 9.73 -2.99 -6.55
N GLY A 110 8.64 -2.23 -6.73
CA GLY A 110 8.66 -0.94 -7.42
C GLY A 110 9.50 0.10 -6.66
N ALA A 111 9.37 0.14 -5.33
CA ALA A 111 10.18 1.00 -4.46
C ALA A 111 11.64 0.52 -4.42
N GLY A 112 11.88 -0.79 -4.24
CA GLY A 112 13.22 -1.37 -4.15
C GLY A 112 14.04 -1.27 -5.44
N LYS A 113 13.38 -1.20 -6.61
CA LYS A 113 14.03 -0.90 -7.90
C LYS A 113 14.19 0.59 -8.18
N GLY A 114 13.71 1.45 -7.29
CA GLY A 114 13.80 2.91 -7.39
C GLY A 114 12.84 3.54 -8.41
N VAL A 115 11.84 2.79 -8.89
CA VAL A 115 10.86 3.30 -9.87
C VAL A 115 9.72 4.04 -9.17
N ILE A 116 9.34 3.59 -7.98
CA ILE A 116 8.41 4.31 -7.09
C ILE A 116 9.22 5.25 -6.19
N ARG A 117 9.18 6.54 -6.54
CA ARG A 117 9.81 7.63 -5.78
C ARG A 117 8.88 8.35 -4.79
N SER A 118 7.57 8.17 -4.92
CA SER A 118 6.57 8.84 -4.07
C SER A 118 5.32 7.97 -3.93
N MET A 119 4.73 7.98 -2.75
CA MET A 119 3.45 7.32 -2.45
C MET A 119 2.61 8.21 -1.52
N HIS A 120 1.32 8.37 -1.80
CA HIS A 120 0.40 9.06 -0.89
C HIS A 120 -0.04 8.10 0.21
N CYS A 121 0.41 8.38 1.43
CA CYS A 121 0.22 7.50 2.59
C CYS A 121 0.25 8.34 3.87
N LYS A 122 -0.59 7.97 4.84
CA LYS A 122 -0.56 8.48 6.22
C LYS A 122 0.35 7.57 7.04
N ALA A 123 1.58 8.04 7.27
CA ALA A 123 2.65 7.26 7.90
C ALA A 123 2.30 6.76 9.31
N ASP A 124 1.49 7.53 10.01
CA ASP A 124 1.03 7.35 11.39
C ASP A 124 -0.13 6.37 11.51
N TYR A 125 -0.84 6.08 10.42
CA TYR A 125 -1.97 5.15 10.43
C TYR A 125 -1.49 3.71 10.59
N LEU A 126 -2.27 2.93 11.34
CA LEU A 126 -2.00 1.52 11.56
C LEU A 126 -2.34 0.70 10.31
N ALA A 127 -1.46 -0.24 10.00
CA ALA A 127 -1.63 -1.20 8.92
C ALA A 127 -2.16 -2.51 9.49
N ASP A 128 -3.29 -2.99 8.97
CA ASP A 128 -3.80 -4.32 9.32
C ASP A 128 -3.30 -5.34 8.30
N VAL A 129 -2.25 -6.06 8.69
CA VAL A 129 -1.52 -7.01 7.85
C VAL A 129 -1.56 -8.38 8.50
N MET A 130 -1.87 -9.40 7.70
CA MET A 130 -2.01 -10.78 8.16
C MET A 130 -1.02 -11.69 7.42
N PRO A 131 -0.11 -12.41 8.12
CA PRO A 131 0.68 -13.46 7.48
C PRO A 131 -0.21 -14.55 6.88
N CYS A 132 0.18 -15.05 5.71
CA CYS A 132 -0.64 -16.01 4.95
C CYS A 132 -0.93 -17.30 5.72
N ASP A 133 0.08 -17.84 6.37
CA ASP A 133 0.03 -19.05 7.19
C ASP A 133 -0.86 -18.90 8.43
N ILE A 134 -0.82 -17.74 9.10
CA ILE A 134 -1.73 -17.43 10.22
C ILE A 134 -3.19 -17.41 9.73
N ALA A 135 -3.46 -16.77 8.59
CA ALA A 135 -4.81 -16.73 8.01
C ALA A 135 -5.30 -18.13 7.61
N ILE A 136 -4.43 -18.94 6.99
CA ILE A 136 -4.75 -20.31 6.58
C ILE A 136 -5.03 -21.19 7.81
N ASN A 137 -4.20 -21.11 8.85
CA ASN A 137 -4.42 -21.84 10.10
C ASN A 137 -5.78 -21.48 10.71
N ALA A 138 -6.12 -20.19 10.78
CA ALA A 138 -7.42 -19.75 11.26
C ALA A 138 -8.57 -20.30 10.39
N ILE A 139 -8.44 -20.30 9.06
CA ILE A 139 -9.43 -20.89 8.14
C ILE A 139 -9.65 -22.38 8.41
N ILE A 140 -8.58 -23.15 8.64
CA ILE A 140 -8.65 -24.58 8.97
C ILE A 140 -9.40 -24.78 10.29
N ILE A 141 -9.06 -24.01 11.32
CA ILE A 141 -9.71 -24.08 12.63
C ILE A 141 -11.19 -23.72 12.53
N LEU A 142 -11.53 -22.66 11.78
CA LEU A 142 -12.90 -22.26 11.53
C LEU A 142 -13.70 -23.37 10.84
N ALA A 143 -13.10 -24.07 9.88
CA ALA A 143 -13.74 -25.20 9.20
C ALA A 143 -14.10 -26.32 10.20
N TRP A 144 -13.16 -26.68 11.07
CA TRP A 144 -13.34 -27.69 12.10
C TRP A 144 -14.40 -27.27 13.14
N LYS A 145 -14.27 -26.06 13.69
CA LYS A 145 -15.19 -25.48 14.67
C LYS A 145 -16.63 -25.49 14.16
N THR A 146 -16.82 -25.08 12.91
CA THR A 146 -18.15 -25.00 12.29
C THR A 146 -18.86 -26.36 12.23
N VAL A 147 -18.12 -27.46 12.08
CA VAL A 147 -18.69 -28.81 12.10
C VAL A 147 -18.87 -29.31 13.54
N LYS A 148 -17.88 -29.05 14.41
CA LYS A 148 -17.89 -29.48 15.81
C LYS A 148 -19.06 -28.89 16.60
N ASP A 149 -19.39 -27.62 16.35
CA ASP A 149 -20.44 -26.90 17.06
C ASP A 149 -21.85 -27.16 16.50
N LEU A 150 -21.99 -28.05 15.52
CA LEU A 150 -23.31 -28.45 15.02
C LEU A 150 -24.11 -29.16 16.12
N PRO A 151 -25.35 -28.73 16.41
CA PRO A 151 -26.22 -29.47 17.31
C PRO A 151 -26.48 -30.89 16.78
N SER A 152 -26.54 -31.88 17.67
CA SER A 152 -26.83 -33.27 17.31
C SER A 152 -28.08 -33.37 16.45
N GLY A 153 -27.95 -34.00 15.28
CA GLY A 153 -29.04 -34.16 14.30
C GLY A 153 -29.27 -32.98 13.36
N ARG A 154 -28.46 -31.91 13.42
CA ARG A 154 -28.48 -30.81 12.45
C ARG A 154 -27.32 -30.88 11.47
N ILE A 155 -27.59 -30.48 10.24
CA ILE A 155 -26.59 -30.39 9.16
C ILE A 155 -25.97 -28.98 9.12
N THR A 156 -26.61 -27.98 9.73
CA THR A 156 -26.20 -26.56 9.68
C THR A 156 -26.35 -25.84 11.03
N PRO A 157 -25.48 -24.84 11.31
CA PRO A 157 -25.60 -24.01 12.52
C PRO A 157 -26.82 -23.09 12.43
N THR A 158 -27.33 -22.64 13.58
CA THR A 158 -28.47 -21.71 13.67
C THR A 158 -28.16 -20.34 13.11
N LYS A 159 -26.88 -19.93 13.15
CA LYS A 159 -26.37 -18.71 12.55
C LYS A 159 -24.98 -18.99 11.99
N PRO A 160 -24.68 -18.61 10.73
CA PRO A 160 -23.33 -18.73 10.18
C PRO A 160 -22.31 -17.96 11.02
N TYR A 161 -21.16 -18.57 11.24
CA TYR A 161 -20.06 -17.95 11.97
C TYR A 161 -19.32 -16.97 11.04
N ILE A 162 -18.96 -15.79 11.53
CA ILE A 162 -18.24 -14.77 10.75
C ILE A 162 -17.02 -14.38 11.58
N CYS A 163 -15.83 -14.45 11.01
CA CYS A 163 -14.59 -14.21 11.73
C CYS A 163 -13.71 -13.24 10.94
N ASN A 164 -13.37 -12.11 11.56
CA ASN A 164 -12.42 -11.15 11.01
C ASN A 164 -11.00 -11.65 11.32
N LEU A 165 -10.26 -12.03 10.28
CA LEU A 165 -8.87 -12.49 10.40
C LEU A 165 -7.93 -11.28 10.27
N THR A 166 -7.93 -10.46 11.32
CA THR A 166 -7.26 -9.15 11.35
C THR A 166 -6.36 -9.02 12.57
N GLU A 167 -5.35 -8.17 12.47
CA GLU A 167 -4.44 -7.83 13.57
C GLU A 167 -5.17 -6.97 14.63
N SER A 168 -5.97 -5.99 14.20
CA SER A 168 -6.82 -5.13 15.05
C SER A 168 -6.15 -4.65 16.37
N GLY A 169 -4.90 -4.19 16.30
CA GLY A 169 -4.17 -3.63 17.44
C GLY A 169 -3.62 -4.65 18.43
N ASP A 170 -3.64 -5.95 18.12
CA ASP A 170 -2.99 -6.99 18.93
C ASP A 170 -1.45 -6.94 18.88
N ASN A 171 -0.89 -6.61 17.72
CA ASN A 171 0.53 -6.40 17.44
C ASN A 171 0.73 -5.21 16.47
N PRO A 172 0.43 -3.97 16.90
CA PRO A 172 0.21 -2.84 16.00
C PRO A 172 1.49 -2.41 15.30
N ILE A 173 1.36 -2.08 14.00
CA ILE A 173 2.45 -1.54 13.20
C ILE A 173 1.92 -0.44 12.26
N SER A 174 2.62 0.69 12.19
CA SER A 174 2.24 1.79 11.30
C SER A 174 2.81 1.62 9.89
N TRP A 175 2.19 2.25 8.90
CA TRP A 175 2.72 2.27 7.53
C TRP A 175 4.15 2.82 7.46
N GLY A 176 4.45 3.87 8.23
CA GLY A 176 5.81 4.43 8.32
C GLY A 176 6.81 3.38 8.82
N SER A 177 6.46 2.64 9.88
CA SER A 177 7.33 1.60 10.45
C SER A 177 7.58 0.44 9.47
N ILE A 178 6.54 -0.01 8.75
CA ILE A 178 6.68 -1.02 7.69
C ILE A 178 7.68 -0.57 6.64
N LEU A 179 7.55 0.68 6.16
CA LEU A 179 8.37 1.20 5.09
C LEU A 179 9.82 1.43 5.53
N ASP A 180 10.04 1.90 6.75
CA ASP A 180 11.40 2.10 7.28
C ASP A 180 12.13 0.76 7.48
N ARG A 181 11.45 -0.25 8.04
CA ARG A 181 11.98 -1.62 8.15
C ARG A 181 12.22 -2.24 6.78
N GLY A 182 11.26 -2.08 5.86
CA GLY A 182 11.39 -2.54 4.48
C GLY A 182 12.58 -1.91 3.77
N ARG A 183 12.79 -0.59 3.92
CA ARG A 183 13.93 0.14 3.36
C ARG A 183 15.25 -0.37 3.93
N LYS A 184 15.35 -0.56 5.26
CA LYS A 184 16.51 -1.15 5.93
C LYS A 184 16.88 -2.51 5.30
N HIS A 185 15.92 -3.42 5.22
CA HIS A 185 16.17 -4.77 4.68
C HIS A 185 16.43 -4.78 3.17
N LEU A 186 15.86 -3.84 2.42
CA LEU A 186 16.18 -3.62 1.01
C LEU A 186 17.61 -3.09 0.81
N TYR A 187 18.12 -2.22 1.67
CA TYR A 187 19.49 -1.72 1.56
C TYR A 187 20.51 -2.81 1.86
N GLU A 188 20.21 -3.70 2.82
CA GLU A 188 21.03 -4.86 3.14
C GLU A 188 20.92 -5.96 2.06
N ASN A 189 19.73 -6.12 1.46
CA ASN A 189 19.41 -7.17 0.49
C ASN A 189 18.84 -6.61 -0.84
N PRO A 190 19.61 -5.76 -1.55
CA PRO A 190 19.10 -4.91 -2.64
C PRO A 190 18.72 -5.69 -3.89
N LEU A 191 17.54 -5.43 -4.44
CA LEU A 191 17.00 -6.08 -5.65
C LEU A 191 17.97 -5.94 -6.85
N SER A 192 18.00 -6.95 -7.71
CA SER A 192 18.74 -6.87 -8.96
C SER A 192 18.06 -5.91 -9.94
N ASP A 193 18.86 -5.34 -10.83
CA ASP A 193 18.40 -4.44 -11.91
C ASP A 193 17.58 -3.23 -11.41
N ALA A 194 17.94 -2.71 -10.23
CA ALA A 194 17.43 -1.42 -9.78
C ALA A 194 17.80 -0.32 -10.79
N ILE A 195 16.83 0.52 -11.12
CA ILE A 195 16.98 1.60 -12.12
C ILE A 195 17.50 2.87 -11.46
N TRP A 196 17.06 3.12 -10.22
CA TRP A 196 17.47 4.27 -9.43
C TRP A 196 17.71 3.87 -7.98
N PHE A 197 18.41 4.71 -7.22
CA PHE A 197 18.59 4.47 -5.78
C PHE A 197 17.22 4.51 -5.06
N PRO A 198 16.86 3.49 -4.25
CA PRO A 198 15.51 3.33 -3.69
C PRO A 198 15.24 4.22 -2.45
N ASP A 199 15.51 5.52 -2.58
CA ASP A 199 15.27 6.54 -1.55
C ASP A 199 13.92 7.26 -1.73
N GLY A 200 12.86 6.50 -2.01
CA GLY A 200 11.51 7.03 -2.17
C GLY A 200 10.90 7.44 -0.82
N SER A 201 9.98 8.38 -0.84
CA SER A 201 9.30 8.90 0.36
C SER A 201 7.79 8.86 0.26
N ILE A 202 7.14 8.73 1.42
CA ILE A 202 5.68 8.87 1.55
C ILE A 202 5.31 10.34 1.76
N LYS A 203 4.14 10.73 1.26
CA LYS A 203 3.60 12.08 1.45
C LYS A 203 2.19 11.97 1.99
N SER A 204 1.92 12.63 3.12
CA SER A 204 0.56 12.68 3.70
C SER A 204 -0.39 13.61 2.96
N SER A 205 0.16 14.51 2.12
CA SER A 205 -0.58 15.47 1.30
C SER A 205 -0.62 14.98 -0.14
N TRP A 206 -1.84 14.87 -0.67
CA TRP A 206 -2.08 14.52 -2.08
C TRP A 206 -1.37 15.49 -3.02
N PHE A 207 -1.43 16.79 -2.76
CA PHE A 207 -0.79 17.80 -3.62
C PHE A 207 0.72 17.60 -3.74
N LEU A 208 1.41 17.37 -2.61
CA LEU A 208 2.85 17.10 -2.62
C LEU A 208 3.18 15.78 -3.32
N HIS A 209 2.36 14.75 -3.10
CA HIS A 209 2.49 13.49 -3.83
C HIS A 209 2.39 13.69 -5.34
N THR A 210 1.34 14.38 -5.81
CA THR A 210 1.12 14.65 -7.24
C THR A 210 2.27 15.42 -7.87
N LEU A 211 2.81 16.45 -7.19
CA LEU A 211 4.00 17.14 -7.68
C LEU A 211 5.20 16.20 -7.78
N CYS A 212 5.42 15.35 -6.77
CA CYS A 212 6.50 14.36 -6.82
C CYS A 212 6.31 13.34 -7.95
N VAL A 213 5.08 12.88 -8.21
CA VAL A 213 4.76 11.98 -9.33
C VAL A 213 5.09 12.64 -10.66
N VAL A 214 4.73 13.90 -10.87
CA VAL A 214 5.07 14.64 -12.09
C VAL A 214 6.58 14.73 -12.28
N PHE A 215 7.31 15.20 -11.26
CA PHE A 215 8.75 15.49 -11.39
C PHE A 215 9.67 14.26 -11.30
N PHE A 216 9.28 13.24 -10.54
CA PHE A 216 10.15 12.09 -10.25
C PHE A 216 9.68 10.78 -10.89
N HIS A 217 8.45 10.69 -11.39
CA HIS A 217 7.98 9.52 -12.15
C HIS A 217 7.83 9.85 -13.64
N PHE A 218 6.93 10.77 -13.99
CA PHE A 218 6.54 10.98 -15.39
C PHE A 218 7.52 11.82 -16.19
N LEU A 219 8.01 12.95 -15.67
CA LEU A 219 8.97 13.80 -16.39
C LEU A 219 10.25 13.01 -16.76
N PRO A 220 10.89 12.25 -15.85
CA PRO A 220 12.02 11.39 -16.21
C PRO A 220 11.62 10.29 -17.19
N ALA A 221 10.42 9.72 -17.07
CA ALA A 221 9.96 8.68 -17.99
C ALA A 221 9.79 9.18 -19.43
N TYR A 222 9.21 10.36 -19.62
CA TYR A 222 9.10 10.98 -20.95
C TYR A 222 10.49 11.33 -21.51
N LEU A 223 11.41 11.81 -20.68
CA LEU A 223 12.79 12.07 -21.12
C LEU A 223 13.49 10.77 -21.57
N ILE A 224 13.37 9.69 -20.79
CA ILE A 224 13.95 8.38 -21.14
C ILE A 224 13.34 7.87 -22.45
N ASP A 225 12.02 7.91 -22.59
CA ASP A 225 11.35 7.43 -23.79
C ASP A 225 11.69 8.27 -25.03
N PHE A 226 11.87 9.58 -24.87
CA PHE A 226 12.38 10.46 -25.93
C PHE A 226 13.79 10.05 -26.37
N LEU A 227 14.73 9.88 -25.44
CA LEU A 227 16.11 9.45 -25.74
C LEU A 227 16.17 8.05 -26.37
N VAL A 228 15.34 7.11 -25.90
CA VAL A 228 15.22 5.76 -26.45
C VAL A 228 14.68 5.82 -27.89
N THR A 229 13.73 6.71 -28.16
CA THR A 229 13.19 6.93 -29.51
C THR A 229 14.24 7.52 -30.44
N LEU A 230 15.04 8.49 -29.99
CA LEU A 230 16.18 9.02 -30.76
C LEU A 230 17.22 7.94 -31.09
N CYS A 231 17.38 6.95 -30.21
CA CYS A 231 18.21 5.77 -30.46
C CYS A 231 17.56 4.71 -31.38
N GLY A 232 16.40 4.98 -31.98
CA GLY A 232 15.68 4.05 -32.85
C GLY A 232 15.04 2.86 -32.13
N LYS A 233 14.89 2.93 -30.80
CA LYS A 233 14.30 1.87 -29.97
C LYS A 233 12.86 2.22 -29.56
N LYS A 234 12.07 1.20 -29.21
CA LYS A 234 10.68 1.41 -28.78
C LYS A 234 10.63 1.99 -27.35
N PRO A 235 9.87 3.08 -27.11
CA PRO A 235 9.68 3.63 -25.77
C PRO A 235 8.93 2.67 -24.85
N PHE A 236 9.23 2.69 -23.56
CA PHE A 236 8.67 1.75 -22.59
C PHE A 236 8.45 2.35 -21.19
N MET A 237 9.17 3.39 -20.80
CA MET A 237 9.19 3.88 -19.42
C MET A 237 7.86 4.53 -19.01
N VAL A 238 7.22 5.30 -19.90
CA VAL A 238 5.91 5.91 -19.60
C VAL A 238 4.85 4.83 -19.40
N ARG A 239 4.91 3.73 -20.16
CA ARG A 239 3.99 2.59 -19.99
C ARG A 239 4.17 1.93 -18.63
N ILE A 240 5.42 1.76 -18.18
CA ILE A 240 5.72 1.24 -16.84
C ILE A 240 5.18 2.18 -15.77
N GLN A 241 5.43 3.49 -15.87
CA GLN A 241 4.95 4.46 -14.88
C GLN A 241 3.42 4.52 -14.80
N ARG A 242 2.70 4.41 -15.92
CA ARG A 242 1.22 4.32 -15.90
C ARG A 242 0.72 3.10 -15.15
N ARG A 243 1.36 1.94 -15.33
CA ARG A 243 0.99 0.71 -14.61
C ARG A 243 1.26 0.84 -13.10
N ILE A 244 2.38 1.46 -12.74
CA ILE A 244 2.72 1.77 -11.35
C ILE A 244 1.71 2.72 -10.73
N GLN A 245 1.36 3.81 -11.45
CA GLN A 245 0.37 4.77 -10.98
C GLN A 245 -0.98 4.09 -10.70
N GLY A 246 -1.48 3.27 -11.62
CA GLY A 246 -2.74 2.54 -11.41
C GLY A 246 -2.69 1.63 -10.18
N GLY A 247 -1.56 0.97 -9.90
CA GLY A 247 -1.38 0.19 -8.68
C GLY A 247 -1.34 1.05 -7.40
N LEU A 248 -0.65 2.19 -7.46
CA LEU A 248 -0.60 3.14 -6.34
C LEU A 248 -1.96 3.75 -6.05
N ASP A 249 -2.76 4.09 -7.06
CA ASP A 249 -4.10 4.66 -6.89
C ASP A 249 -5.05 3.71 -6.14
N VAL A 250 -4.96 2.41 -6.43
CA VAL A 250 -5.70 1.38 -5.68
C VAL A 250 -5.23 1.29 -4.22
N LEU A 251 -3.92 1.35 -3.98
CA LEU A 251 -3.35 1.26 -2.64
C LEU A 251 -3.66 2.50 -1.79
N GLN A 252 -3.74 3.69 -2.40
CA GLN A 252 -3.98 4.96 -1.71
C GLN A 252 -5.27 4.95 -0.89
N TYR A 253 -6.31 4.25 -1.36
CA TYR A 253 -7.55 4.11 -0.59
C TYR A 253 -7.29 3.50 0.80
N TYR A 254 -6.43 2.48 0.86
CA TYR A 254 -6.11 1.74 2.09
C TYR A 254 -5.06 2.46 2.94
N THR A 255 -4.10 3.14 2.33
CA THR A 255 -2.99 3.80 3.05
C THR A 255 -3.31 5.21 3.55
N THR A 256 -4.53 5.69 3.32
CA THR A 256 -4.98 7.04 3.73
C THR A 256 -6.23 7.03 4.61
N LYS A 257 -6.67 5.84 5.05
CA LYS A 257 -7.83 5.61 5.91
C LYS A 257 -7.48 4.60 7.00
N GLU A 258 -8.25 4.62 8.08
CA GLU A 258 -8.16 3.63 9.16
C GLU A 258 -9.51 2.94 9.32
N TRP A 259 -9.45 1.66 9.69
CA TRP A 259 -10.61 0.84 9.98
C TRP A 259 -10.39 0.15 11.32
N ILE A 260 -11.48 -0.07 12.04
CA ILE A 260 -11.48 -0.86 13.27
C ILE A 260 -12.16 -2.19 12.97
N PHE A 261 -11.42 -3.29 13.07
CA PHE A 261 -11.95 -4.63 12.80
C PHE A 261 -12.16 -5.39 14.12
N ARG A 262 -13.40 -5.59 14.57
CA ARG A 262 -13.63 -6.46 15.74
C ARG A 262 -13.22 -7.88 15.37
N ASN A 263 -12.33 -8.50 16.14
CA ASN A 263 -11.76 -9.82 15.86
C ASN A 263 -11.91 -10.78 17.06
N ASP A 264 -12.98 -10.63 17.83
CA ASP A 264 -13.21 -11.40 19.05
C ASP A 264 -13.27 -12.92 18.77
N ASN A 265 -13.84 -13.32 17.64
CA ASN A 265 -13.89 -14.71 17.21
C ASN A 265 -12.49 -15.27 16.91
N LEU A 266 -11.60 -14.50 16.28
CA LEU A 266 -10.20 -14.90 16.03
C LEU A 266 -9.47 -15.11 17.37
N LYS A 267 -9.62 -14.16 18.29
CA LYS A 267 -9.00 -14.20 19.63
C LYS A 267 -9.46 -15.40 20.46
N ALA A 268 -10.69 -15.85 20.25
CA ALA A 268 -11.24 -16.98 20.96
C ALA A 268 -10.73 -18.34 20.43
N LEU A 269 -10.23 -18.43 19.17
CA LEU A 269 -9.86 -19.70 18.53
C LEU A 269 -8.83 -20.52 19.33
N PRO A 270 -7.71 -19.95 19.84
CA PRO A 270 -6.72 -20.73 20.59
C PRO A 270 -7.31 -21.39 21.85
N GLY A 271 -8.25 -20.72 22.52
CA GLY A 271 -8.89 -21.24 23.73
C GLY A 271 -9.78 -22.47 23.50
N MET A 272 -10.12 -22.78 22.24
CA MET A 272 -11.00 -23.89 21.86
C MET A 272 -10.23 -25.17 21.48
N MET A 273 -8.90 -25.08 21.38
CA MET A 273 -8.02 -26.13 20.87
C MET A 273 -7.16 -26.75 21.97
N GLN A 274 -6.75 -28.00 21.75
CA GLN A 274 -5.75 -28.65 22.59
C GLN A 274 -4.36 -28.04 22.33
N GLU A 275 -3.44 -28.21 23.28
CA GLU A 275 -2.10 -27.61 23.20
C GLU A 275 -1.36 -27.95 21.91
N LYS A 276 -1.32 -29.22 21.54
CA LYS A 276 -0.69 -29.69 20.30
C LYS A 276 -1.29 -29.07 19.03
N ASP A 277 -2.61 -28.88 19.02
CA ASP A 277 -3.30 -28.26 17.89
C ASP A 277 -3.02 -26.75 17.82
N ARG A 278 -2.88 -26.07 18.97
CA ARG A 278 -2.48 -24.65 19.02
C ARG A 278 -1.07 -24.42 18.47
N GLU A 279 -0.15 -25.35 18.71
CA GLU A 279 1.22 -25.28 18.17
C GLU A 279 1.24 -25.52 16.66
N THR A 280 0.40 -26.44 16.17
CA THR A 280 0.32 -26.79 14.75
C THR A 280 -0.42 -25.72 13.96
N PHE A 281 -1.58 -25.28 14.45
CA PHE A 281 -2.44 -24.28 13.84
C PHE A 281 -2.37 -22.97 14.63
N TYR A 282 -1.18 -22.38 14.70
CA TYR A 282 -0.99 -21.11 15.39
C TYR A 282 -1.77 -19.99 14.72
N THR A 283 -2.37 -19.12 15.54
CA THR A 283 -3.10 -17.93 15.08
C THR A 283 -2.71 -16.64 15.80
N ASP A 284 -1.78 -16.70 16.75
CA ASP A 284 -1.41 -15.55 17.57
C ASP A 284 -0.39 -14.66 16.86
N ILE A 285 -0.87 -13.55 16.31
CA ILE A 285 -0.05 -12.55 15.61
C ILE A 285 0.92 -11.80 16.53
N LYS A 286 0.72 -11.83 17.86
CA LYS A 286 1.61 -11.18 18.84
C LYS A 286 3.01 -11.76 18.86
N LEU A 287 3.12 -13.00 18.40
CA LEU A 287 4.40 -13.72 18.32
C LEU A 287 5.22 -13.31 17.09
N VAL A 288 4.65 -12.55 16.15
CA VAL A 288 5.34 -12.10 14.94
C VAL A 288 6.28 -10.94 15.29
N ASP A 289 7.58 -11.17 15.20
CA ASP A 289 8.56 -10.08 15.15
C ASP A 289 8.51 -9.44 13.77
N TRP A 290 8.04 -8.20 13.72
CA TRP A 290 7.85 -7.48 12.46
C TRP A 290 9.16 -7.14 11.73
N ASP A 291 10.30 -6.97 12.41
CA ASP A 291 11.58 -6.70 11.73
C ASP A 291 12.09 -7.97 11.03
N GLU A 292 12.06 -9.11 11.73
CA GLU A 292 12.39 -10.42 11.17
C GLU A 292 11.41 -10.81 10.06
N TYR A 293 10.10 -10.65 10.28
CA TYR A 293 9.08 -10.94 9.28
C TYR A 293 9.30 -10.15 7.99
N ILE A 294 9.53 -8.83 8.08
CA ILE A 294 9.78 -7.98 6.90
C ILE A 294 11.09 -8.37 6.22
N LYS A 295 12.13 -8.75 6.96
CA LYS A 295 13.38 -9.29 6.39
C LYS A 295 13.11 -10.54 5.55
N HIS A 296 12.39 -11.51 6.10
CA HIS A 296 12.01 -12.73 5.39
C HIS A 296 11.14 -12.41 4.18
N PHE A 297 10.23 -11.45 4.28
CA PHE A 297 9.40 -11.01 3.16
C PHE A 297 10.23 -10.37 2.03
N VAL A 298 11.26 -9.56 2.34
CA VAL A 298 12.20 -9.01 1.35
C VAL A 298 12.99 -10.12 0.66
N LEU A 299 13.57 -11.03 1.44
CA LEU A 299 14.34 -12.15 0.89
C LEU A 299 13.48 -13.10 0.06
N GLY A 300 12.27 -13.39 0.54
CA GLY A 300 11.29 -14.20 -0.16
C GLY A 300 10.81 -13.55 -1.45
N THR A 301 10.59 -12.23 -1.47
CA THR A 301 10.27 -11.51 -2.71
C THR A 301 11.38 -11.65 -3.75
N ARG A 302 12.65 -11.55 -3.34
CA ARG A 302 13.79 -11.78 -4.26
C ARG A 302 13.76 -13.19 -4.82
N HIS A 303 13.57 -14.18 -3.96
CA HIS A 303 13.72 -15.58 -4.32
C HIS A 303 12.51 -16.13 -5.10
N TYR A 304 11.30 -15.95 -4.57
CA TYR A 304 10.09 -16.57 -5.12
C TYR A 304 9.45 -15.74 -6.24
N VAL A 305 9.44 -14.40 -6.12
CA VAL A 305 8.77 -13.53 -7.09
C VAL A 305 9.71 -13.08 -8.20
N LEU A 306 10.89 -12.56 -7.84
CA LEU A 306 11.87 -12.08 -8.81
C LEU A 306 12.77 -13.19 -9.36
N LYS A 307 12.74 -14.39 -8.76
CA LYS A 307 13.54 -15.56 -9.16
C LYS A 307 15.03 -15.24 -9.19
N GLU A 308 15.50 -14.39 -8.27
CA GLU A 308 16.90 -14.02 -8.14
C GLU A 308 17.67 -15.09 -7.37
N ASP A 309 18.75 -15.60 -7.96
CA ASP A 309 19.69 -16.49 -7.27
C ASP A 309 20.37 -15.73 -6.10
N PRO A 310 20.44 -16.29 -4.88
CA PRO A 310 21.19 -15.71 -3.77
C PRO A 310 22.63 -15.26 -4.12
N ALA A 311 23.31 -15.94 -5.05
CA ALA A 311 24.64 -15.58 -5.54
C ALA A 311 24.70 -14.23 -6.26
N THR A 312 23.57 -13.65 -6.68
CA THR A 312 23.50 -12.32 -7.28
C THR A 312 23.67 -11.18 -6.27
N LEU A 313 23.47 -11.45 -4.98
CA LEU A 313 23.43 -10.43 -3.92
C LEU A 313 24.69 -9.55 -3.87
N PRO A 314 25.93 -10.07 -3.98
CA PRO A 314 27.12 -9.22 -4.02
C PRO A 314 27.16 -8.28 -5.22
N LYS A 315 26.68 -8.74 -6.40
CA LYS A 315 26.57 -7.90 -7.60
C LYS A 315 25.52 -6.81 -7.38
N ALA A 316 24.36 -7.15 -6.83
CA ALA A 316 23.29 -6.20 -6.55
C ALA A 316 23.72 -5.14 -5.52
N ARG A 317 24.47 -5.51 -4.47
CA ARG A 317 25.07 -4.56 -3.52
C ARG A 317 26.06 -3.60 -4.17
N ARG A 318 26.91 -4.08 -5.09
CA ARG A 318 27.82 -3.20 -5.86
C ARG A 318 27.04 -2.24 -6.75
N HIS A 319 25.99 -2.71 -7.41
CA HIS A 319 25.11 -1.87 -8.23
C HIS A 319 24.41 -0.81 -7.38
N MET A 320 23.85 -1.19 -6.24
CA MET A 320 23.19 -0.28 -5.29
C MET A 320 24.14 0.82 -4.81
N ARG A 321 25.40 0.49 -4.49
CA ARG A 321 26.42 1.51 -4.13
C ARG A 321 26.73 2.49 -5.26
N ARG A 322 26.73 2.04 -6.52
CA ARG A 322 26.89 2.94 -7.66
C ARG A 322 25.70 3.87 -7.80
N LEU A 323 24.48 3.32 -7.72
CA LEU A 323 23.26 4.10 -7.77
C LEU A 323 23.19 5.13 -6.64
N TYR A 324 23.64 4.78 -5.43
CA TYR A 324 23.75 5.74 -4.33
C TYR A 324 24.59 6.95 -4.72
N TRP A 325 25.81 6.74 -5.23
CA TRP A 325 26.66 7.87 -5.63
C TRP A 325 26.08 8.65 -6.81
N VAL A 326 25.50 7.99 -7.80
CA VAL A 326 24.79 8.66 -8.90
C VAL A 326 23.68 9.56 -8.37
N ASP A 327 22.84 9.05 -7.47
CA ASP A 327 21.74 9.78 -6.88
C ASP A 327 22.21 10.96 -6.00
N ARG A 328 23.24 10.74 -5.17
CA ARG A 328 23.82 11.81 -4.33
C ARG A 328 24.48 12.91 -5.18
N THR A 329 25.25 12.54 -6.21
CA THR A 329 25.87 13.51 -7.13
C THR A 329 24.81 14.27 -7.92
N PHE A 330 23.80 13.59 -8.46
CA PHE A 330 22.69 14.22 -9.16
C PHE A 330 21.94 15.21 -8.25
N SER A 331 21.62 14.78 -7.03
CA SER A 331 20.94 15.63 -6.04
C SER A 331 21.79 16.86 -5.69
N LEU A 332 23.10 16.70 -5.46
CA LEU A 332 24.01 17.81 -5.20
C LEU A 332 24.04 18.80 -6.37
N LEU A 333 24.22 18.31 -7.60
CA LEU A 333 24.22 19.16 -8.80
C LEU A 333 22.90 19.90 -8.98
N PHE A 334 21.77 19.23 -8.73
CA PHE A 334 20.46 19.86 -8.77
C PHE A 334 20.33 20.98 -7.74
N TYR A 335 20.74 20.77 -6.49
CA TYR A 335 20.71 21.82 -5.47
C TYR A 335 21.67 22.98 -5.79
N CYS A 336 22.86 22.68 -6.31
CA CYS A 336 23.79 23.71 -6.78
C CYS A 336 23.18 24.53 -7.94
N PHE A 337 22.50 23.89 -8.88
CA PHE A 337 21.81 24.55 -9.99
C PHE A 337 20.66 25.44 -9.51
N VAL A 338 19.82 24.95 -8.59
CA VAL A 338 18.74 25.73 -7.98
C VAL A 338 19.31 26.93 -7.23
N LEU A 339 20.35 26.73 -6.42
CA LEU A 339 21.02 27.80 -5.68
C LEU A 339 21.61 28.85 -6.62
N TRP A 340 22.34 28.43 -7.65
CA TRP A 340 22.91 29.32 -8.66
C TRP A 340 21.82 30.11 -9.39
N THR A 341 20.69 29.46 -9.72
CA THR A 341 19.55 30.14 -10.36
C THR A 341 18.93 31.18 -9.43
N VAL A 342 18.72 30.86 -8.16
CA VAL A 342 18.18 31.83 -7.18
C VAL A 342 19.13 33.01 -6.98
N LEU A 343 20.45 32.76 -6.89
CA LEU A 343 21.45 33.81 -6.72
C LEU A 343 21.59 34.69 -7.97
N SER A 344 21.60 34.11 -9.16
CA SER A 344 21.69 34.86 -10.42
C SER A 344 20.46 35.71 -10.71
N TRP A 345 19.29 35.29 -10.24
CA TRP A 345 18.05 36.06 -10.35
C TRP A 345 17.76 36.95 -9.15
N SER A 346 18.63 36.95 -8.13
CA SER A 346 18.39 37.71 -6.89
C SER A 346 18.24 39.21 -7.11
N GLU A 347 19.04 39.81 -8.01
CA GLU A 347 18.91 41.24 -8.34
C GLU A 347 17.59 41.55 -9.05
N ASN A 348 17.15 40.67 -9.97
CA ASN A 348 15.87 40.81 -10.66
C ASN A 348 14.68 40.62 -9.70
N ILE A 349 14.77 39.67 -8.77
CA ILE A 349 13.75 39.44 -7.73
C ILE A 349 13.68 40.63 -6.76
N VAL A 350 14.83 41.21 -6.39
CA VAL A 350 14.90 42.43 -5.57
C VAL A 350 14.36 43.64 -6.34
N ALA A 351 14.62 43.77 -7.63
CA ALA A 351 14.09 44.84 -8.47
C ALA A 351 12.56 44.72 -8.65
N ILE A 352 12.05 43.52 -8.93
CA ILE A 352 10.61 43.26 -9.07
C ILE A 352 9.88 43.52 -7.76
N SER A 353 10.42 43.06 -6.62
CA SER A 353 9.82 43.33 -5.31
C SER A 353 9.79 44.82 -4.97
N ARG A 354 10.89 45.57 -5.21
CA ARG A 354 10.91 47.03 -5.04
C ARG A 354 9.84 47.73 -5.88
N ASN A 355 9.70 47.33 -7.15
CA ASN A 355 8.70 47.91 -8.06
C ASN A 355 7.25 47.52 -7.70
N THR A 356 7.04 46.37 -7.06
CA THR A 356 5.70 45.93 -6.63
C THR A 356 5.27 46.64 -5.34
N PHE A 357 6.20 46.90 -4.43
CA PHE A 357 5.94 47.64 -3.18
C PHE A 357 5.91 49.17 -3.36
N SER A 358 6.42 49.71 -4.46
CA SER A 358 6.30 51.15 -4.79
C SER A 358 4.93 51.58 -5.33
N VAL A 359 3.99 50.64 -5.55
CA VAL A 359 2.62 50.93 -6.04
C VAL A 359 1.62 51.13 -4.88
N VAL A 360 2.06 51.06 -3.63
CA VAL A 360 1.22 51.43 -2.47
C VAL A 360 1.41 52.94 -2.19
N PRO A 361 0.35 53.77 -2.23
CA PRO A 361 0.47 55.20 -1.94
C PRO A 361 0.99 55.42 -0.52
N GLN A 362 2.11 56.16 -0.40
CA GLN A 362 2.73 56.47 0.89
C GLN A 362 1.84 57.40 1.72
N GLY A 363 1.27 56.86 2.80
CA GLY A 363 0.74 57.62 3.93
C GLY A 363 1.68 57.52 5.14
N ARG A 364 2.49 58.57 5.35
CA ARG A 364 3.29 58.97 6.53
C ARG A 364 4.67 58.32 6.78
N PRO A 365 5.65 59.09 7.34
CA PRO A 365 7.05 58.69 7.45
C PRO A 365 7.46 58.13 8.83
N HIS A 366 8.65 57.51 8.82
CA HIS A 366 9.49 57.03 9.93
C HIS A 366 9.28 55.59 10.44
N SER A 367 10.18 54.67 10.08
CA SER A 367 11.46 54.42 10.79
C SER A 367 12.15 53.19 10.19
N MET A 368 13.49 53.23 10.12
CA MET A 368 14.33 52.18 9.55
C MET A 368 14.21 50.87 10.33
N LEU A 369 13.99 49.75 9.63
CA LEU A 369 14.29 48.41 10.13
C LEU A 369 15.18 47.67 9.10
N PRO A 370 16.19 46.90 9.53
CA PRO A 370 17.14 46.30 8.62
C PRO A 370 16.59 45.05 7.92
N ASN A 371 17.02 44.86 6.68
CA ASN A 371 16.88 43.68 5.81
C ASN A 371 16.78 42.33 6.56
N ARG A 372 15.56 41.88 6.88
CA ARG A 372 15.27 40.50 7.32
C ARG A 372 14.49 39.65 6.31
N GLY A 373 14.16 40.18 5.14
CA GLY A 373 13.38 39.46 4.11
C GLY A 373 14.13 38.32 3.42
N PHE A 374 15.45 38.45 3.24
CA PHE A 374 16.25 37.49 2.48
C PHE A 374 16.43 36.14 3.21
N LEU A 375 16.60 36.16 4.54
CA LEU A 375 16.64 34.93 5.33
C LEU A 375 15.29 34.20 5.30
N HIS A 376 14.17 34.91 5.32
CA HIS A 376 12.84 34.30 5.42
C HIS A 376 12.46 33.54 4.13
N ILE A 377 12.80 34.07 2.95
CA ILE A 377 12.61 33.38 1.66
C ILE A 377 13.56 32.18 1.54
N PHE A 378 14.80 32.32 2.00
CA PHE A 378 15.76 31.22 2.03
C PHE A 378 15.28 30.05 2.90
N TYR A 379 14.72 30.32 4.08
CA TYR A 379 14.10 29.31 4.94
C TYR A 379 12.84 28.68 4.33
N ILE A 380 12.06 29.42 3.55
CA ILE A 380 10.87 28.89 2.85
C ILE A 380 11.30 27.98 1.70
N VAL A 381 12.30 28.35 0.90
CA VAL A 381 12.81 27.53 -0.21
C VAL A 381 13.52 26.28 0.31
N LEU A 382 14.34 26.39 1.37
CA LEU A 382 14.92 25.23 2.06
C LEU A 382 13.87 24.36 2.75
N GLY A 383 12.83 24.95 3.35
CA GLY A 383 11.72 24.22 3.96
C GLY A 383 10.85 23.47 2.96
N ILE A 384 10.61 24.05 1.78
CA ILE A 384 9.88 23.41 0.67
C ILE A 384 10.71 22.27 0.08
N THR A 385 12.01 22.49 -0.16
CA THR A 385 12.91 21.44 -0.71
C THR A 385 13.12 20.28 0.27
N ARG A 386 13.24 20.54 1.58
CA ARG A 386 13.32 19.46 2.59
C ARG A 386 12.04 18.61 2.64
N LYS A 387 10.86 19.20 2.43
CA LYS A 387 9.58 18.47 2.34
C LYS A 387 9.37 17.75 1.00
N PHE A 388 9.99 18.22 -0.07
CA PHE A 388 9.94 17.57 -1.38
C PHE A 388 10.79 16.29 -1.42
N VAL A 389 11.88 16.23 -0.65
CA VAL A 389 12.88 15.16 -0.78
C VAL A 389 12.97 14.24 0.45
N CYS A 390 12.53 14.66 1.64
CA CYS A 390 12.39 13.76 2.80
C CYS A 390 11.02 13.08 2.86
#